data_AF-A0A822EYH8-F1
#
_entry.id   AF-A0A822EYH8-F1
#
_cell.length_a   1.000
_cell.length_b   1.000
_cell.length_c   1.000
_cell.angle_alpha   90.00
_cell.angle_beta   90.00
_cell.angle_gamma   90.00
#
_symmetry.space_group_name_H-M   'P 1'
#
loop_
_entity.id
_entity.type
_entity.pdbx_description
1 polymer ?
#
loop_
_entity_poly.entity_id
_entity_poly.type
_entity_poly.pdbx_seq_one_letter_code
_entity_poly.pdbx_strand_id
1 'polypeptide(L)'
;MLRKEGPKEWIFNECKNLNEMHFQFREKERPAKFVSNLALRIRNYPLTECLSGDYEMRELCPDLINEVLNEYVIPSKMSVFLTSKEFVSIATEKEKWFGTQYKKEYLPDEFIKKCETCDIIPELHLPKPNEFIPTDFHLFSKEKNSIRPQLPIKIKENEFYRLYYADDSFYKLPKAYLYFEFR
;
A
#
# COMPACT_ATOMS: atom_id res chain seq x y z
N MET A 1 12.93 -6.84 17.17
CA MET A 1 13.17 -5.42 16.82
C MET A 1 11.97 -4.53 17.16
N LEU A 2 10.80 -4.66 16.51
CA LEU A 2 9.64 -3.76 16.74
C LEU A 2 9.23 -3.62 18.22
N ARG A 3 9.11 -4.73 18.97
CA ARG A 3 8.81 -4.70 20.42
C ARG A 3 9.85 -3.95 21.26
N LYS A 4 11.13 -4.02 20.87
CA LYS A 4 12.23 -3.35 21.57
C LYS A 4 12.23 -1.84 21.31
N GLU A 5 11.98 -1.46 20.06
CA GLU A 5 11.94 -0.06 19.64
C GLU A 5 10.68 0.66 20.08
N GLY A 6 9.56 -0.07 20.19
CA GLY A 6 8.24 0.48 20.48
C GLY A 6 7.65 1.28 19.32
N PRO A 7 6.39 1.72 19.45
CA PRO A 7 5.72 2.58 18.47
C PRO A 7 6.47 3.90 18.29
N LYS A 8 6.64 4.35 17.04
CA LYS A 8 7.31 5.62 16.72
C LYS A 8 6.31 6.62 16.16
N GLU A 9 6.24 7.78 16.81
CA GLU A 9 5.33 8.85 16.41
C GLU A 9 5.62 9.40 15.01
N TRP A 10 6.89 9.54 14.64
CA TRP A 10 7.26 10.02 13.32
C TRP A 10 6.78 9.09 12.20
N ILE A 11 6.76 7.76 12.41
CA ILE A 11 6.22 6.79 11.43
C ILE A 11 4.71 6.97 11.29
N PHE A 12 4.01 7.16 12.41
CA PHE A 12 2.57 7.41 12.40
C PHE A 12 2.24 8.70 11.65
N ASN A 13 2.95 9.79 11.94
CA ASN A 13 2.76 11.07 11.27
C ASN A 13 3.09 10.97 9.77
N GLU A 14 4.09 10.16 9.40
CA GLU A 14 4.41 9.87 8.00
C GLU A 14 3.23 9.19 7.27
N CYS A 15 2.70 8.11 7.84
CA CYS A 15 1.53 7.41 7.31
C CYS A 15 0.29 8.31 7.23
N LYS A 16 0.07 9.14 8.25
CA LYS A 16 -1.03 10.11 8.31
C LYS A 16 -0.94 11.10 7.15
N ASN A 17 0.22 11.76 6.99
CA ASN A 17 0.45 12.73 5.92
C ASN A 17 0.29 12.09 4.52
N LEU A 18 0.77 10.86 4.35
CA LEU A 18 0.59 10.12 3.10
C LEU A 18 -0.89 9.83 2.80
N ASN A 19 -1.67 9.40 3.79
CA ASN A 19 -3.09 9.14 3.60
C ASN A 19 -3.90 10.42 3.35
N GLU A 20 -3.61 11.51 4.06
CA GLU A 20 -4.21 12.82 3.81
C GLU A 20 -3.94 13.28 2.37
N MET A 21 -2.69 13.17 1.92
CA MET A 21 -2.30 13.47 0.54
C MET A 21 -3.03 12.56 -0.46
N HIS A 22 -3.13 11.26 -0.20
CA HIS A 22 -3.85 10.31 -1.05
C HIS A 22 -5.33 10.64 -1.18
N PHE A 23 -5.95 11.14 -0.10
CA PHE A 23 -7.33 11.59 -0.11
C PHE A 23 -7.49 12.91 -0.87
N GLN A 24 -6.65 13.89 -0.59
CA GLN A 24 -6.70 15.23 -1.20
C GLN A 24 -6.49 15.19 -2.72
N PHE A 25 -5.52 14.40 -3.19
CA PHE A 25 -5.17 14.30 -4.62
C PHE A 25 -5.67 13.00 -5.26
N ARG A 26 -6.76 12.46 -4.72
CA ARG A 26 -7.40 11.26 -5.23
C ARG A 26 -7.99 11.50 -6.62
N GLU A 27 -7.78 10.56 -7.52
CA GLU A 27 -8.40 10.62 -8.84
C GLU A 27 -9.89 10.28 -8.78
N LYS A 28 -10.65 10.83 -9.72
CA LYS A 28 -12.06 10.49 -9.88
C LYS A 28 -12.19 9.02 -10.26
N GLU A 29 -12.80 8.25 -9.37
CA GLU A 29 -13.08 6.84 -9.62
C GLU A 29 -14.13 6.62 -10.70
N ARG A 30 -14.10 5.44 -11.32
CA ARG A 30 -15.18 4.99 -12.20
C ARG A 30 -16.48 4.84 -11.39
N PRO A 31 -17.63 5.32 -11.88
CA PRO A 31 -18.88 5.36 -11.11
C PRO A 31 -19.29 4.03 -10.48
N ALA A 32 -19.19 2.92 -11.23
CA ALA A 32 -19.55 1.59 -10.73
C ALA A 32 -18.71 1.19 -9.51
N LYS A 33 -17.38 1.37 -9.59
CA LYS A 33 -16.46 1.06 -8.49
C LYS A 33 -16.70 1.98 -7.29
N PHE A 34 -16.91 3.27 -7.56
CA PHE A 34 -17.17 4.26 -6.52
C PHE A 34 -18.41 3.89 -5.68
N VAL A 35 -19.54 3.59 -6.33
CA VAL A 35 -20.79 3.26 -5.64
C VAL A 35 -20.66 1.95 -4.86
N SER A 36 -20.03 0.92 -5.44
CA SER A 36 -19.79 -0.35 -4.73
C SER A 36 -18.93 -0.17 -3.48
N ASN A 37 -17.83 0.60 -3.58
CA ASN A 37 -16.96 0.89 -2.45
C ASN A 37 -17.69 1.74 -1.39
N LEU A 38 -18.46 2.75 -1.82
CA LEU A 38 -19.21 3.61 -0.91
C LEU A 38 -20.27 2.83 -0.13
N ALA A 39 -20.97 1.89 -0.77
CA ALA A 39 -21.95 1.04 -0.09
C ALA A 39 -21.34 0.18 1.02
N LEU A 40 -20.08 -0.25 0.86
CA LEU A 40 -19.33 -0.94 1.91
C LEU A 40 -18.96 0.01 3.05
N ARG A 41 -18.49 1.22 2.72
CA ARG A 41 -18.08 2.23 3.72
C ARG A 41 -19.22 2.70 4.61
N ILE A 42 -20.42 2.87 4.05
CA ILE A 42 -21.62 3.25 4.82
C ILE A 42 -21.94 2.27 5.95
N ARG A 43 -21.50 1.01 5.85
CA ARG A 43 -21.68 0.02 6.92
C ARG A 43 -20.66 0.15 8.04
N ASN A 44 -19.48 0.69 7.74
CA ASN A 44 -18.34 0.74 8.65
C ASN A 44 -18.14 2.12 9.29
N TYR A 45 -18.62 3.19 8.65
CA TYR A 45 -18.40 4.57 9.08
C TYR A 45 -19.71 5.36 9.15
N PRO A 46 -19.78 6.40 10.01
CA PRO A 46 -20.84 7.40 9.93
C PRO A 46 -20.94 8.02 8.54
N LEU A 47 -22.13 8.45 8.14
CA LEU A 47 -22.38 9.05 6.82
C LEU A 47 -21.47 10.25 6.52
N THR A 48 -21.15 11.05 7.53
CA THR A 48 -20.25 12.22 7.43
C THR A 48 -18.80 11.84 7.13
N GLU A 49 -18.41 10.59 7.40
CA GLU A 49 -17.03 10.10 7.29
C GLU A 49 -16.87 9.06 6.17
N CYS A 50 -17.96 8.70 5.47
CA CYS A 50 -17.94 7.62 4.47
C CYS A 50 -16.96 7.83 3.30
N LEU A 51 -16.51 9.06 3.06
CA LEU A 51 -15.52 9.35 2.02
C LEU A 51 -14.08 9.33 2.55
N SER A 52 -13.87 9.81 3.78
CA SER A 52 -12.56 10.00 4.40
C SER A 52 -12.14 8.89 5.35
N GLY A 53 -13.07 8.06 5.85
CA GLY A 53 -12.82 7.12 6.94
C GLY A 53 -11.70 6.11 6.69
N ASP A 54 -11.53 5.68 5.44
CA ASP A 54 -10.42 4.79 5.05
C ASP A 54 -9.04 5.48 5.00
N TYR A 55 -9.01 6.82 5.01
CA TYR A 55 -7.81 7.64 4.89
C TYR A 55 -7.46 8.34 6.22
N GLU A 56 -8.45 8.64 7.03
CA GLU A 56 -8.27 9.47 8.21
C GLU A 56 -7.53 8.72 9.32
N MET A 57 -6.33 9.19 9.66
CA MET A 57 -5.57 8.74 10.84
C MET A 57 -5.59 9.85 11.89
N ARG A 58 -6.38 9.66 12.95
CA ARG A 58 -6.61 10.70 13.97
C ARG A 58 -5.50 10.73 15.01
N GLU A 59 -5.35 9.62 15.72
CA GLU A 59 -4.53 9.51 16.92
C GLU A 59 -3.62 8.29 16.86
N LEU A 60 -2.40 8.46 17.36
CA LEU A 60 -1.52 7.33 17.64
C LEU A 60 -1.97 6.69 18.94
N CYS A 61 -2.25 5.40 18.91
CA CYS A 61 -2.56 4.60 20.10
C CYS A 61 -1.44 3.59 20.36
N PRO A 62 -0.35 3.97 21.08
CA PRO A 62 0.77 3.09 21.33
C PRO A 62 0.37 1.80 22.04
N ASP A 63 -0.59 1.90 22.96
CA ASP A 63 -1.07 0.75 23.75
C ASP A 63 -1.72 -0.31 22.87
N LEU A 64 -2.56 0.09 21.90
CA LEU A 64 -3.17 -0.83 20.94
C LEU A 64 -2.11 -1.48 20.03
N ILE A 65 -1.10 -0.72 19.59
CA ILE A 65 -0.01 -1.27 18.78
C ILE A 65 0.77 -2.32 19.57
N ASN A 66 1.09 -2.01 20.83
CA ASN A 66 1.79 -2.93 21.72
C ASN A 66 0.94 -4.16 22.04
N GLU A 67 -0.35 -3.99 22.30
CA GLU A 67 -1.30 -5.09 22.51
C GLU A 67 -1.32 -6.02 21.29
N VAL A 68 -1.48 -5.49 20.08
CA VAL A 68 -1.44 -6.29 18.85
C VAL A 68 -0.12 -7.05 18.73
N LEU A 69 1.02 -6.37 18.91
CA LEU A 69 2.33 -6.98 18.79
C LEU A 69 2.61 -8.06 19.85
N ASN A 70 2.16 -7.86 21.09
CA ASN A 70 2.48 -8.73 22.20
C ASN A 70 1.50 -9.90 22.33
N GLU A 71 0.21 -9.66 22.07
CA GLU A 71 -0.83 -10.66 22.26
C GLU A 71 -1.10 -11.45 20.99
N TYR A 72 -1.01 -10.85 19.79
CA TYR A 72 -1.49 -11.49 18.56
C TYR A 72 -0.36 -11.87 17.59
N VAL A 73 0.72 -11.10 17.52
CA VAL A 73 1.85 -11.35 16.61
C VAL A 73 2.91 -12.25 17.26
N ILE A 74 2.51 -13.39 17.81
CA ILE A 74 3.38 -14.32 18.53
C ILE A 74 3.48 -15.69 17.84
N PRO A 75 4.61 -16.42 17.95
CA PRO A 75 4.79 -17.71 17.29
C PRO A 75 3.69 -18.73 17.61
N SER A 76 3.18 -18.76 18.85
CA SER A 76 2.11 -19.68 19.26
C SER A 76 0.76 -19.44 18.58
N LYS A 77 0.53 -18.25 18.01
CA LYS A 77 -0.68 -17.89 17.25
C LYS A 77 -0.46 -17.87 15.73
N MET A 78 0.72 -18.31 15.26
CA MET A 78 1.05 -18.25 13.84
C MET A 78 0.41 -19.39 13.04
N SER A 79 0.10 -19.12 11.77
CA SER A 79 -0.28 -20.11 10.77
C SER A 79 0.60 -19.93 9.54
N VAL A 80 1.25 -21.01 9.10
CA VAL A 80 2.20 -20.98 7.98
C VAL A 80 1.59 -21.69 6.78
N PHE A 81 1.57 -21.01 5.65
CA PHE A 81 1.12 -21.57 4.38
C PHE A 81 2.32 -21.71 3.44
N LEU A 82 2.60 -22.94 3.02
CA LEU A 82 3.69 -23.28 2.10
C LEU A 82 3.10 -23.73 0.77
N THR A 83 3.47 -23.05 -0.32
CA THR A 83 2.99 -23.36 -1.67
C THR A 83 4.16 -23.65 -2.59
N SER A 84 4.20 -24.86 -3.14
CA SER A 84 5.19 -25.29 -4.13
C SER A 84 4.61 -26.44 -4.95
N LYS A 85 5.05 -26.55 -6.21
CA LYS A 85 4.72 -27.70 -7.06
C LYS A 85 5.31 -29.00 -6.55
N GLU A 86 6.38 -28.93 -5.75
CA GLU A 86 7.04 -30.09 -5.15
C GLU A 86 6.17 -30.78 -4.09
N PHE A 87 5.16 -30.09 -3.56
CA PHE A 87 4.31 -30.65 -2.49
C PHE A 87 3.14 -31.50 -3.00
N VAL A 88 2.95 -31.60 -4.32
CA VAL A 88 1.87 -32.39 -4.92
C VAL A 88 1.94 -33.86 -4.47
N SER A 89 3.14 -34.44 -4.41
CA SER A 89 3.33 -35.85 -4.05
C SER A 89 3.10 -36.14 -2.57
N ILE A 90 3.14 -35.12 -1.70
CA ILE A 90 2.95 -35.29 -0.24
C ILE A 90 1.56 -34.84 0.23
N ALA A 91 0.75 -34.27 -0.66
CA ALA A 91 -0.60 -33.81 -0.31
C ALA A 91 -1.49 -35.01 0.09
N THR A 92 -2.08 -34.93 1.28
CA THR A 92 -2.96 -35.97 1.83
C THR A 92 -4.43 -35.61 1.79
N GLU A 93 -4.73 -34.32 1.57
CA GLU A 93 -6.08 -33.78 1.61
C GLU A 93 -6.41 -33.06 0.31
N LYS A 94 -7.72 -32.95 0.04
CA LYS A 94 -8.25 -32.26 -1.12
C LYS A 94 -9.42 -31.38 -0.69
N GLU A 95 -9.30 -30.08 -0.93
CA GLU A 95 -10.37 -29.12 -0.66
C GLU A 95 -11.60 -29.48 -1.53
N LYS A 96 -12.79 -29.35 -0.95
CA LYS A 96 -14.04 -29.88 -1.51
C LYS A 96 -14.46 -29.23 -2.84
N TRP A 97 -14.32 -27.91 -2.95
CA TRP A 97 -14.95 -27.14 -4.03
C TRP A 97 -14.06 -26.96 -5.25
N PHE A 98 -12.79 -26.64 -5.03
CA PHE A 98 -11.80 -26.38 -6.08
C PHE A 98 -10.88 -27.58 -6.31
N GLY A 99 -10.90 -28.56 -5.41
CA GLY A 99 -10.04 -29.73 -5.52
C GLY A 99 -8.58 -29.43 -5.22
N THR A 100 -8.29 -28.31 -4.55
CA THR A 100 -6.93 -27.93 -4.16
C THR A 100 -6.33 -29.01 -3.28
N GLN A 101 -5.22 -29.59 -3.72
CA GLN A 101 -4.47 -30.57 -2.94
C GLN A 101 -3.62 -29.86 -1.90
N TYR A 102 -3.69 -30.32 -0.66
CA TYR A 102 -2.92 -29.73 0.44
C TYR A 102 -2.60 -30.79 1.49
N LYS A 103 -1.75 -30.40 2.44
CA LYS A 103 -1.44 -31.17 3.64
C LYS A 103 -1.50 -30.21 4.82
N LYS A 104 -2.20 -30.59 5.89
CA LYS A 104 -2.21 -29.85 7.15
C LYS A 104 -1.36 -30.57 8.17
N GLU A 105 -0.42 -29.84 8.77
CA GLU A 105 0.45 -30.35 9.83
C GLU A 105 0.51 -29.34 10.97
N TYR A 106 0.63 -29.86 12.19
CA TYR A 106 0.98 -29.02 13.33
C TYR A 106 2.48 -28.73 13.29
N LEU A 107 2.83 -27.48 13.58
CA LEU A 107 4.23 -27.10 13.71
C LEU A 107 4.81 -27.77 14.96
N PRO A 108 6.03 -28.34 14.89
CA PRO A 108 6.66 -28.93 16.07
C PRO A 108 6.87 -27.91 17.19
N ASP A 109 6.62 -28.31 18.44
CA ASP A 109 6.81 -27.43 19.61
C ASP A 109 8.24 -26.89 19.71
N GLU A 110 9.23 -27.68 19.31
CA GLU A 110 10.64 -27.26 19.25
C GLU A 110 10.84 -26.08 18.28
N PHE A 111 10.16 -26.11 17.13
CA PHE A 111 10.21 -25.02 16.16
C PHE A 111 9.58 -23.75 16.73
N ILE A 112 8.41 -23.86 17.38
CA ILE A 112 7.74 -22.71 18.01
C ILE A 112 8.63 -22.09 19.08
N LYS A 113 9.20 -22.90 19.99
CA LYS A 113 10.14 -22.43 21.04
C LYS A 113 11.39 -21.76 20.45
N LYS A 114 11.91 -22.28 19.34
CA LYS A 114 13.03 -21.66 18.63
C LYS A 114 12.65 -20.29 18.09
N CYS A 115 11.45 -20.13 17.53
CA CYS A 115 10.94 -18.84 17.07
C CYS A 115 10.74 -17.83 18.22
N GLU A 116 10.32 -18.29 19.39
CA GLU A 116 10.13 -17.44 20.58
C GLU A 116 11.46 -16.93 21.16
N THR A 117 12.53 -17.70 21.01
CA THR A 117 13.87 -17.39 21.53
C THR A 117 14.80 -16.79 20.49
N CYS A 118 14.29 -16.43 19.30
CA CYS A 118 15.11 -15.82 18.25
C CYS A 118 15.76 -14.49 18.69
N ASP A 119 17.08 -14.41 18.50
CA ASP A 119 17.85 -13.20 18.73
C ASP A 119 17.46 -12.07 17.77
N ILE A 120 17.76 -10.84 18.20
CA ILE A 120 17.61 -9.66 17.35
C ILE A 120 18.67 -9.71 16.26
N ILE A 121 18.23 -9.79 15.01
CA ILE A 121 19.08 -9.68 13.83
C ILE A 121 19.56 -8.22 13.69
N PRO A 122 20.86 -7.91 13.79
CA PRO A 122 21.38 -6.54 13.75
C PRO A 122 21.06 -5.77 12.46
N GLU A 123 20.92 -6.48 11.34
CA GLU A 123 20.58 -5.93 10.03
C GLU A 123 19.12 -5.49 9.93
N LEU A 124 18.25 -5.95 10.84
CA LEU A 124 16.86 -5.51 10.91
C LEU A 124 16.74 -4.24 11.76
N HIS A 125 16.53 -3.12 11.10
CA HIS A 125 16.29 -1.83 11.73
C HIS A 125 14.99 -1.20 11.24
N LEU A 126 14.49 -0.20 11.96
CA LEU A 126 13.38 0.62 11.47
C LEU A 126 13.80 1.38 10.19
N PRO A 127 12.86 1.69 9.29
CA PRO A 127 13.17 2.54 8.16
C PRO A 127 13.69 3.91 8.62
N LYS A 128 14.46 4.56 7.76
CA LYS A 128 14.74 6.00 7.91
C LYS A 128 13.51 6.80 7.42
N PRO A 129 13.35 8.06 7.84
CA PRO A 129 12.32 8.94 7.30
C PRO A 129 12.33 8.96 5.77
N ASN A 130 11.15 8.95 5.15
CA ASN A 130 11.03 8.86 3.71
C ASN A 130 11.23 10.23 3.04
N GLU A 131 12.37 10.41 2.38
CA GLU A 131 12.73 11.65 1.67
C GLU A 131 11.92 11.89 0.38
N PHE A 132 11.15 10.91 -0.09
CA PHE A 132 10.34 11.01 -1.31
C PHE A 132 8.90 11.50 -1.08
N ILE A 133 8.52 11.82 0.15
CA ILE A 133 7.19 12.38 0.43
C ILE A 133 7.14 13.80 -0.15
N PRO A 134 6.25 14.08 -1.12
CA PRO A 134 6.20 15.38 -1.75
C PRO A 134 5.65 16.41 -0.77
N THR A 135 6.27 17.60 -0.77
CA THR A 135 5.86 18.74 0.07
C THR A 135 5.34 19.90 -0.76
N ASP A 136 5.61 19.92 -2.07
CA ASP A 136 5.14 20.93 -3.01
C ASP A 136 4.09 20.33 -3.94
N PHE A 137 2.88 20.90 -3.88
CA PHE A 137 1.73 20.52 -4.69
C PHE A 137 1.29 21.64 -5.62
N HIS A 138 2.15 22.64 -5.85
CA HIS A 138 1.87 23.76 -6.73
C HIS A 138 1.59 23.28 -8.17
N LEU A 139 0.44 23.68 -8.72
CA LEU A 139 0.08 23.37 -10.10
C LEU A 139 0.65 24.44 -11.03
N PHE A 140 1.43 24.01 -12.02
CA PHE A 140 1.90 24.90 -13.07
C PHE A 140 0.74 25.33 -13.96
N SER A 141 0.29 26.59 -13.82
CA SER A 141 -0.69 27.18 -14.73
C SER A 141 0.01 27.96 -15.84
N LYS A 142 -0.22 27.58 -17.11
CA LYS A 142 0.09 28.44 -18.27
C LYS A 142 -1.10 29.34 -18.59
N GLU A 143 -0.80 30.50 -19.18
CA GLU A 143 -1.75 31.59 -19.50
C GLU A 143 -3.06 31.09 -20.14
N LYS A 144 -4.17 31.73 -19.73
CA LYS A 144 -5.57 31.38 -20.06
C LYS A 144 -5.90 31.29 -21.57
N ASN A 145 -5.03 31.78 -22.45
CA ASN A 145 -5.25 31.89 -23.90
C ASN A 145 -4.48 30.86 -24.74
N SER A 146 -3.83 29.88 -24.12
CA SER A 146 -3.08 28.85 -24.84
C SER A 146 -4.01 27.73 -25.30
N ILE A 147 -4.13 27.48 -26.60
CA ILE A 147 -4.80 26.28 -27.13
C ILE A 147 -4.02 25.06 -26.65
N ARG A 148 -4.62 24.26 -25.75
CA ARG A 148 -3.98 23.05 -25.22
C ARG A 148 -4.27 21.87 -26.14
N PRO A 149 -3.24 21.20 -26.70
CA PRO A 149 -3.47 20.02 -27.50
C PRO A 149 -4.04 18.91 -26.60
N GLN A 150 -5.20 18.37 -26.98
CA GLN A 150 -5.83 17.25 -26.25
C GLN A 150 -5.08 15.92 -26.44
N LEU A 151 -4.18 15.87 -27.42
CA LEU A 151 -3.37 14.71 -27.75
C LEU A 151 -1.88 15.01 -27.55
N PRO A 152 -1.05 14.00 -27.22
CA PRO A 152 0.39 14.18 -27.13
C PRO A 152 0.98 14.72 -28.44
N ILE A 153 1.73 15.81 -28.35
CA ILE A 153 2.45 16.39 -29.47
C ILE A 153 3.93 16.00 -29.39
N LYS A 154 4.54 15.70 -30.54
CA LYS A 154 5.99 15.44 -30.60
C LYS A 154 6.73 16.77 -30.42
N ILE A 155 7.46 16.91 -29.32
CA ILE A 155 8.20 18.14 -28.99
C ILE A 155 9.69 18.06 -29.32
N LYS A 156 10.23 16.84 -29.47
CA LYS A 156 11.64 16.64 -29.85
C LYS A 156 11.84 15.28 -30.50
N GLU A 157 12.76 15.21 -31.46
CA GLU A 157 13.19 13.98 -32.11
C GLU A 157 14.65 14.10 -32.55
N ASN A 158 15.41 13.02 -32.38
CA ASN A 158 16.72 12.82 -32.97
C ASN A 158 16.95 11.32 -33.21
N GLU A 159 18.17 10.93 -33.59
CA GLU A 159 18.54 9.53 -33.86
C GLU A 159 18.41 8.60 -32.64
N PHE A 160 18.38 9.14 -31.42
CA PHE A 160 18.33 8.39 -30.18
C PHE A 160 16.94 8.32 -29.54
N TYR A 161 16.08 9.33 -29.73
CA TYR A 161 14.77 9.37 -29.08
C TYR A 161 13.72 10.19 -29.81
N ARG A 162 12.46 9.91 -29.45
CA ARG A 162 11.28 10.73 -29.75
C ARG A 162 10.58 11.08 -28.45
N LEU A 163 10.35 12.37 -28.22
CA LEU A 163 9.68 12.88 -27.04
C LEU A 163 8.32 13.47 -27.40
N TYR A 164 7.28 12.93 -26.76
CA TYR A 164 5.91 13.41 -26.86
C TYR A 164 5.51 14.04 -25.53
N TYR A 165 4.75 15.14 -25.58
CA TYR A 165 4.27 15.85 -24.41
C TYR A 165 2.79 16.20 -24.57
N ALA A 166 2.02 16.02 -23.49
CA ALA A 166 0.68 16.54 -23.32
C ALA A 166 0.60 17.18 -21.93
N ASP A 167 0.05 18.39 -21.87
CA ASP A 167 -0.20 19.08 -20.60
C ASP A 167 -1.52 18.59 -19.98
N ASP A 168 -1.58 18.50 -18.65
CA ASP A 168 -2.84 18.14 -17.97
C ASP A 168 -3.80 19.33 -17.94
N SER A 169 -4.75 19.33 -18.88
CA SER A 169 -5.83 20.31 -18.90
C SER A 169 -7.10 19.87 -18.16
N PHE A 170 -7.20 18.58 -17.81
CA PHE A 170 -8.47 17.97 -17.39
C PHE A 170 -8.50 17.67 -15.89
N TYR A 171 -7.50 16.97 -15.36
CA TYR A 171 -7.51 16.48 -13.98
C TYR A 171 -6.99 17.51 -12.99
N LYS A 172 -5.99 18.30 -13.40
CA LYS A 172 -5.35 19.37 -12.61
C LYS A 172 -4.89 18.85 -11.25
N LEU A 173 -4.28 17.68 -11.24
CA LEU A 173 -3.67 17.09 -10.05
C LEU A 173 -2.15 17.32 -10.09
N PRO A 174 -1.45 17.35 -8.93
CA PRO A 174 0.01 17.48 -8.87
C PRO A 174 0.67 16.14 -9.21
N LYS A 175 0.36 15.61 -10.41
CA LYS A 175 0.81 14.32 -10.90
C LYS A 175 1.24 14.45 -12.35
N ALA A 176 2.29 13.75 -12.71
CA ALA A 176 2.75 13.61 -14.09
C ALA A 176 2.92 12.12 -14.41
N TYR A 177 2.64 11.75 -15.64
CA TYR A 177 2.84 10.40 -16.15
C TYR A 177 3.98 10.42 -17.15
N LEU A 178 5.03 9.64 -16.87
CA LEU A 178 6.20 9.49 -17.72
C LEU A 178 6.22 8.06 -18.28
N TYR A 179 6.19 7.94 -19.60
CA TYR A 179 6.23 6.65 -20.30
C TYR A 179 7.49 6.59 -21.16
N PHE A 180 8.25 5.50 -21.03
CA PHE A 180 9.48 5.26 -21.77
C PHE A 180 9.38 3.92 -22.49
N GLU A 181 9.63 3.93 -23.79
CA GLU A 181 9.75 2.72 -24.61
C GLU A 181 11.17 2.68 -25.16
N PHE A 182 11.95 1.68 -24.75
CA PHE A 182 13.31 1.44 -25.24
C PHE A 182 13.23 0.40 -26.35
N ARG A 183 13.73 0.76 -27.54
CA ARG A 183 13.77 -0.10 -28.73
C ARG A 183 15.20 -0.49 -29.05
#